data_AF-A0A5K1IS84-F1
#
_entry.id   AF-A0A5K1IS84-F1
#
_cell.length_a   1.000
_cell.length_b   1.000
_cell.length_c   1.000
_cell.angle_alpha   90.00
_cell.angle_beta   90.00
_cell.angle_gamma   90.00
#
_symmetry.space_group_name_H-M   'P 1'
#
loop_
_entity.id
_entity.type
_entity.pdbx_description
1 polymer ?
#
loop_
_entity_poly.entity_id
_entity_poly.type
_entity_poly.pdbx_seq_one_letter_code
_entity_poly.pdbx_strand_id
1 'polypeptide(L)'
;MKIYIASHKHLDLPCNELYQPLYVGAYRIPHKDRRQNWLYDDTYKGNISKLNSTYCELTGLHWIWKQSSEDTVGLVHYRRYFESPGSKRHTITQREIEHILDSHDCIIPERIPCLTSKGRLVSVAEQYRTFHPGTDLIQIAEIIKKYQPNYYRAFLSFVRDEASFAPYNMIICKRELLDGYLTWLFEIETRLSRRISPLDERTPYQQRVFGFISERLLNVYLYKNKCAAYQCPVYDPSNSAAELYQPLETCPKRCEQYRGDCPDPVRNGIDYSPVFDTSFYLSHYSDLHDTFRDCPSFALDHYLTHGVKEGRVAHPRFSINSYVNGNPQIWNAVGHDHIKMLHHFMEHGNNAQRAIGHEDGFYKQESTREQGLKLSPRRLMRDFYIRDAEQRGYID
;
A
#
# COMPACT_ATOMS: atom_id res chain seq x y z
N MET A 1 19.91 -7.76 23.95
CA MET A 1 18.92 -7.30 22.94
C MET A 1 19.25 -5.89 22.52
N LYS A 2 18.86 -5.48 21.31
CA LYS A 2 19.04 -4.08 20.87
C LYS A 2 17.96 -3.62 19.91
N ILE A 3 17.57 -2.36 20.04
CA ILE A 3 16.67 -1.67 19.13
C ILE A 3 17.45 -0.58 18.41
N TYR A 4 17.48 -0.66 17.09
CA TYR A 4 18.18 0.29 16.25
C TYR A 4 17.25 1.43 15.84
N ILE A 5 17.68 2.67 16.05
CA ILE A 5 16.94 3.86 15.62
C ILE A 5 17.48 4.29 14.26
N ALA A 6 16.73 4.01 13.18
CA ALA A 6 17.09 4.44 11.83
C ALA A 6 16.93 5.96 11.67
N SER A 7 17.99 6.61 11.21
CA SER A 7 17.98 8.03 10.85
C SER A 7 18.87 8.30 9.63
N HIS A 8 18.44 9.20 8.75
CA HIS A 8 19.22 9.70 7.61
C HIS A 8 19.94 11.03 7.94
N LYS A 9 19.98 11.40 9.22
CA LYS A 9 20.65 12.60 9.74
C LYS A 9 21.06 12.41 11.19
N HIS A 10 22.11 13.11 11.60
CA HIS A 10 22.52 13.13 13.00
C HIS A 10 21.56 13.97 13.83
N LEU A 11 21.11 13.40 14.95
CA LEU A 11 20.12 13.96 15.87
C LEU A 11 20.50 13.56 17.30
N ASP A 12 19.92 14.26 18.27
CA ASP A 12 20.02 13.88 19.68
C ASP A 12 18.83 12.96 19.99
N LEU A 13 19.11 11.66 19.92
CA LEU A 13 18.15 10.58 20.06
C LEU A 13 18.19 9.98 21.47
N PRO A 14 17.10 9.33 21.94
CA PRO A 14 17.05 8.69 23.26
C PRO A 14 17.91 7.41 23.30
N CYS A 15 19.23 7.59 23.29
CA CYS A 15 20.20 6.50 23.25
C CYS A 15 20.43 5.96 24.66
N ASN A 16 20.43 4.65 24.81
CA ASN A 16 20.73 3.95 26.07
C ASN A 16 21.19 2.52 25.78
N GLU A 17 21.27 1.67 26.81
CA GLU A 17 21.66 0.26 26.64
C GLU A 17 20.70 -0.54 25.75
N LEU A 18 19.45 -0.11 25.57
CA LEU A 18 18.49 -0.76 24.67
C LEU A 18 18.49 -0.13 23.28
N TYR A 19 18.54 1.20 23.19
CA TYR A 19 18.37 1.97 21.96
C TYR A 19 19.70 2.46 21.38
N GLN A 20 20.03 1.98 20.18
CA GLN A 20 21.27 2.29 19.46
C GLN A 20 20.97 3.05 18.15
N PRO A 21 21.47 4.28 17.97
CA PRO A 21 21.29 5.00 16.71
C PRO A 21 22.07 4.35 15.56
N LEU A 22 21.40 4.20 14.41
CA LEU A 22 21.92 3.66 13.16
C LEU A 22 21.68 4.67 12.03
N TYR A 23 22.76 5.21 11.47
CA TYR A 23 22.70 6.09 10.31
C TYR A 23 22.47 5.26 9.05
N VAL A 24 21.35 5.49 8.37
CA VAL A 24 21.00 4.84 7.10
C VAL A 24 21.34 5.73 5.91
N GLY A 25 21.77 5.14 4.79
CA GLY A 25 22.32 5.89 3.66
C GLY A 25 23.68 6.52 3.97
N ALA A 26 24.45 5.90 4.87
CA ALA A 26 25.74 6.39 5.35
C ALA A 26 26.81 6.56 4.25
N TYR A 27 26.63 5.93 3.08
CA TYR A 27 27.54 6.12 1.95
C TYR A 27 27.68 7.59 1.48
N ARG A 28 26.70 8.44 1.82
CA ARG A 28 26.67 9.87 1.47
C ARG A 28 27.47 10.75 2.44
N ILE A 29 27.79 10.24 3.62
CA ILE A 29 28.44 11.04 4.68
C ILE A 29 29.93 10.71 4.80
N PRO A 30 30.80 11.73 4.70
CA PRO A 30 32.22 11.56 4.94
C PRO A 30 32.53 10.99 6.33
N HIS A 31 33.57 10.16 6.44
CA HIS A 31 34.00 9.58 7.72
C HIS A 31 34.29 10.61 8.80
N LYS A 32 34.82 11.79 8.42
CA LYS A 32 35.12 12.89 9.37
C LYS A 32 33.89 13.50 10.03
N ASP A 33 32.70 13.35 9.42
CA ASP A 33 31.45 13.92 9.92
C ASP A 33 30.65 12.92 10.77
N ARG A 34 31.22 11.72 11.00
CA ARG A 34 30.60 10.64 11.77
C ARG A 34 30.78 10.87 13.28
N ARG A 35 29.71 10.58 14.04
CA ARG A 35 29.67 10.60 15.50
C ARG A 35 30.06 9.22 16.06
N GLN A 36 30.88 9.21 17.11
CA GLN A 36 31.42 7.98 17.70
C GLN A 36 30.37 7.03 18.27
N ASN A 37 29.25 7.56 18.80
CA ASN A 37 28.17 6.78 19.40
C ASN A 37 27.12 6.28 18.37
N TRP A 38 27.39 6.44 17.08
CA TRP A 38 26.50 6.03 16.00
C TRP A 38 27.05 4.82 15.25
N LEU A 39 26.13 3.95 14.83
CA LEU A 39 26.40 2.92 13.83
C LEU A 39 26.07 3.46 12.43
N TYR A 40 26.62 2.82 11.41
CA TYR A 40 26.50 3.25 10.02
C TYR A 40 26.23 2.05 9.11
N ASP A 41 25.23 2.16 8.24
CA ASP A 41 24.76 1.04 7.42
C ASP A 41 25.73 0.61 6.30
N ASP A 42 26.84 1.32 6.12
CA ASP A 42 27.83 1.11 5.06
C ASP A 42 29.15 0.43 5.51
N THR A 43 29.19 -0.08 6.74
CA THR A 43 30.44 -0.52 7.40
C THR A 43 30.98 -1.88 6.96
N TYR A 44 30.26 -2.64 6.14
CA TYR A 44 30.70 -3.98 5.69
C TYR A 44 30.60 -4.16 4.18
N LYS A 45 31.41 -5.07 3.63
CA LYS A 45 31.39 -5.38 2.20
C LYS A 45 30.09 -6.09 1.82
N GLY A 46 29.41 -5.58 0.79
CA GLY A 46 28.11 -6.11 0.36
C GLY A 46 26.91 -5.43 1.01
N ASN A 47 27.12 -4.36 1.77
CA ASN A 47 26.03 -3.51 2.23
C ASN A 47 25.25 -2.88 1.06
N ILE A 48 24.02 -2.46 1.33
CA ILE A 48 23.13 -1.82 0.37
C ILE A 48 22.88 -0.33 0.70
N SER A 49 23.76 0.32 1.46
CA SER A 49 23.60 1.73 1.87
C SER A 49 23.36 2.67 0.69
N LYS A 50 24.00 2.40 -0.46
CA LYS A 50 23.83 3.14 -1.72
C LYS A 50 22.40 3.14 -2.25
N LEU A 51 21.58 2.16 -1.86
CA LEU A 51 20.20 2.01 -2.28
C LEU A 51 19.22 2.73 -1.36
N ASN A 52 19.68 3.47 -0.34
CA ASN A 52 18.80 4.08 0.67
C ASN A 52 17.75 5.05 0.09
N SER A 53 18.01 5.73 -1.04
CA SER A 53 16.98 6.58 -1.67
C SER A 53 15.77 5.81 -2.19
N THR A 54 15.90 4.50 -2.44
CA THR A 54 14.83 3.65 -2.96
C THR A 54 14.34 2.63 -1.91
N TYR A 55 15.26 2.07 -1.12
CA TYR A 55 15.01 1.09 -0.06
C TYR A 55 14.69 1.72 1.30
N CYS A 56 14.91 3.03 1.47
CA CYS A 56 14.66 3.75 2.73
C CYS A 56 15.30 3.02 3.93
N GLU A 57 14.57 2.87 5.04
CA GLU A 57 15.04 2.21 6.28
C GLU A 57 15.37 0.71 6.10
N LEU A 58 15.01 0.08 4.98
CA LEU A 58 15.41 -1.31 4.70
C LEU A 58 16.93 -1.48 4.60
N THR A 59 17.69 -0.43 4.27
CA THR A 59 19.16 -0.51 4.32
C THR A 59 19.66 -0.70 5.76
N GLY A 60 18.93 -0.14 6.73
CA GLY A 60 19.14 -0.38 8.16
C GLY A 60 18.78 -1.81 8.56
N LEU A 61 17.61 -2.34 8.14
CA LEU A 61 17.26 -3.75 8.38
C LEU A 61 18.27 -4.71 7.76
N HIS A 62 18.75 -4.43 6.55
CA HIS A 62 19.79 -5.23 5.90
C HIS A 62 21.13 -5.16 6.66
N TRP A 63 21.47 -4.02 7.26
CA TRP A 63 22.63 -3.93 8.13
C TRP A 63 22.45 -4.77 9.40
N ILE A 64 21.30 -4.66 10.08
CA ILE A 64 20.97 -5.44 11.28
C ILE A 64 21.07 -6.93 10.99
N TRP A 65 20.49 -7.37 9.87
CA TRP A 65 20.53 -8.76 9.40
C TRP A 65 21.94 -9.33 9.25
N LYS A 66 22.88 -8.51 8.79
CA LYS A 66 24.25 -8.97 8.49
C LYS A 66 25.25 -8.71 9.60
N GLN A 67 24.96 -7.80 10.53
CA GLN A 67 25.96 -7.27 11.46
C GLN A 67 25.54 -7.36 12.93
N SER A 68 24.23 -7.43 13.24
CA SER A 68 23.80 -7.59 14.61
C SER A 68 24.02 -9.02 15.10
N SER A 69 24.51 -9.17 16.33
CA SER A 69 24.69 -10.46 17.00
C SER A 69 23.63 -10.73 18.07
N GLU A 70 22.61 -9.88 18.17
CA GLU A 70 21.63 -9.90 19.26
C GLU A 70 20.55 -10.96 19.02
N ASP A 71 20.07 -11.62 20.08
CA ASP A 71 19.01 -12.63 19.98
C ASP A 71 17.62 -12.03 19.79
N THR A 72 17.40 -10.85 20.36
CA THR A 72 16.22 -10.02 20.13
C THR A 72 16.70 -8.70 19.53
N VAL A 73 16.15 -8.38 18.36
CA VAL A 73 16.51 -7.21 17.55
C VAL A 73 15.26 -6.41 17.23
N GLY A 74 15.43 -5.11 17.06
CA GLY A 74 14.36 -4.27 16.56
C GLY A 74 14.82 -3.10 15.72
N LEU A 75 13.91 -2.58 14.91
CA LEU A 75 14.08 -1.33 14.16
C LEU A 75 12.93 -0.39 14.50
N VAL A 76 13.28 0.84 14.87
CA VAL A 76 12.36 1.99 15.00
C VAL A 76 12.89 3.17 14.20
N HIS A 77 12.06 4.17 13.95
CA HIS A 77 12.49 5.37 13.20
C HIS A 77 12.82 6.50 14.16
N TYR A 78 13.68 7.43 13.74
CA TYR A 78 14.11 8.57 14.56
C TYR A 78 12.97 9.44 15.14
N ARG A 79 11.77 9.38 14.56
CA ARG A 79 10.54 10.09 14.97
C ARG A 79 9.35 9.18 15.28
N ARG A 80 9.54 7.86 15.36
CA ARG A 80 8.42 6.93 15.63
C ARG A 80 8.92 5.81 16.51
N TYR A 81 8.36 5.73 17.72
CA TYR A 81 8.75 4.76 18.74
C TYR A 81 7.53 3.97 19.20
N PHE A 82 7.75 2.70 19.55
CA PHE A 82 6.76 1.89 20.24
C PHE A 82 6.50 2.45 21.63
N GLU A 83 5.23 2.72 21.93
CA GLU A 83 4.78 3.28 23.20
C GLU A 83 4.75 2.20 24.29
N SER A 84 5.26 2.54 25.48
CA SER A 84 5.18 1.68 26.66
C SER A 84 3.72 1.43 27.05
N PRO A 85 3.27 0.16 27.18
CA PRO A 85 1.94 -0.17 27.71
C PRO A 85 1.73 0.36 29.13
N GLY A 86 2.79 0.45 29.94
CA GLY A 86 2.74 0.98 31.31
C GLY A 86 2.84 2.50 31.43
N SER A 87 3.31 3.20 30.38
CA SER A 87 3.54 4.65 30.43
C SER A 87 3.34 5.30 29.06
N LYS A 88 2.22 5.99 28.90
CA LYS A 88 1.91 6.74 27.67
C LYS A 88 3.02 7.73 27.35
N ARG A 89 3.32 7.88 26.06
CA ARG A 89 4.35 8.73 25.46
C ARG A 89 5.79 8.47 25.91
N HIS A 90 6.04 7.28 26.42
CA HIS A 90 7.39 6.80 26.73
C HIS A 90 7.72 5.61 25.83
N THR A 91 9.01 5.43 25.57
CA THR A 91 9.49 4.30 24.78
C THR A 91 9.26 3.01 25.55
N ILE A 92 8.82 1.97 24.87
CA ILE A 92 8.72 0.63 25.44
C ILE A 92 10.05 0.19 26.06
N THR A 93 9.98 -0.41 27.24
CA THR A 93 11.15 -0.83 28.01
C THR A 93 11.58 -2.26 27.66
N GLN A 94 12.82 -2.62 28.01
CA GLN A 94 13.33 -3.98 27.82
C GLN A 94 12.44 -5.03 28.52
N ARG A 95 12.01 -4.77 29.75
CA ARG A 95 11.16 -5.71 30.51
C ARG A 95 9.80 -5.92 29.85
N GLU A 96 9.19 -4.86 29.30
CA GLU A 96 7.93 -4.97 28.58
C GLU A 96 8.09 -5.75 27.28
N ILE A 97 9.19 -5.54 26.54
CA ILE A 97 9.49 -6.32 25.33
C ILE A 97 9.64 -7.80 25.66
N GLU A 98 10.44 -8.12 26.68
CA GLU A 98 10.64 -9.50 27.12
C GLU A 98 9.31 -10.16 27.48
N HIS A 99 8.49 -9.49 28.29
CA HIS A 99 7.17 -9.99 28.69
C HIS A 99 6.21 -10.19 27.51
N ILE A 100 6.19 -9.26 26.55
CA ILE A 100 5.33 -9.41 25.36
C ILE A 100 5.80 -10.59 24.51
N LEU A 101 7.11 -10.72 24.30
CA LEU A 101 7.70 -11.78 23.48
C LEU A 101 7.65 -13.18 24.13
N ASP A 102 7.25 -13.30 25.40
CA ASP A 102 6.94 -14.59 26.02
C ASP A 102 5.67 -15.23 25.43
N SER A 103 4.78 -14.42 24.85
CA SER A 103 3.48 -14.86 24.31
C SER A 103 3.23 -14.47 22.85
N HIS A 104 4.13 -13.69 22.26
CA HIS A 104 4.02 -13.15 20.90
C HIS A 104 5.34 -13.33 20.15
N ASP A 105 5.27 -13.51 18.83
CA ASP A 105 6.45 -13.71 17.98
C ASP A 105 7.18 -12.39 17.69
N CYS A 106 6.44 -11.29 17.65
CA CYS A 106 6.98 -9.97 17.34
C CYS A 106 6.09 -8.83 17.85
N ILE A 107 6.69 -7.65 17.97
CA ILE A 107 6.01 -6.38 18.20
C ILE A 107 6.07 -5.58 16.91
N ILE A 108 4.91 -5.12 16.44
CA ILE A 108 4.75 -4.29 15.23
C ILE A 108 3.84 -3.09 15.54
N PRO A 109 3.81 -2.07 14.68
CA PRO A 109 2.87 -0.96 14.86
C PRO A 109 1.43 -1.45 14.85
N GLU A 110 0.56 -0.74 15.58
CA GLU A 110 -0.88 -0.86 15.37
C GLU A 110 -1.24 -0.71 13.89
N ARG A 111 -2.17 -1.54 13.43
CA ARG A 111 -2.63 -1.50 12.05
C ARG A 111 -3.42 -0.21 11.82
N ILE A 112 -3.06 0.52 10.77
CA ILE A 112 -3.76 1.74 10.35
C ILE A 112 -4.74 1.39 9.23
N PRO A 113 -5.98 1.94 9.23
CA PRO A 113 -6.91 1.76 8.14
C PRO A 113 -6.42 2.27 6.79
N CYS A 114 -6.77 1.54 5.74
CA CYS A 114 -6.49 1.88 4.36
C CYS A 114 -7.54 2.86 3.83
N LEU A 115 -7.20 4.15 3.78
CA LEU A 115 -8.10 5.19 3.27
C LEU A 115 -7.65 5.72 1.91
N THR A 116 -8.60 6.07 1.05
CA THR A 116 -8.34 6.90 -0.13
C THR A 116 -8.04 8.35 0.26
N SER A 117 -7.61 9.19 -0.70
CA SER A 117 -7.43 10.63 -0.48
C SER A 117 -8.70 11.38 -0.02
N LYS A 118 -9.88 10.76 -0.17
CA LYS A 118 -11.17 11.29 0.28
C LYS A 118 -11.71 10.63 1.54
N GLY A 119 -10.89 9.84 2.24
CA GLY A 119 -11.27 9.20 3.50
C GLY A 119 -12.14 7.95 3.37
N ARG A 120 -12.39 7.44 2.14
CA ARG A 120 -13.10 6.17 1.94
C ARG A 120 -12.21 5.00 2.34
N LEU A 121 -12.72 4.11 3.19
CA LEU A 121 -12.09 2.82 3.53
C LEU A 121 -12.03 1.91 2.30
N VAL A 122 -10.87 1.31 2.05
CA VAL A 122 -10.58 0.48 0.87
C VAL A 122 -9.63 -0.66 1.22
N SER A 123 -9.44 -1.61 0.30
CA SER A 123 -8.45 -2.69 0.46
C SER A 123 -7.01 -2.15 0.47
N VAL A 124 -6.07 -2.94 0.99
CA VAL A 124 -4.62 -2.64 0.94
C VAL A 124 -4.15 -2.36 -0.49
N ALA A 125 -4.61 -3.15 -1.47
CA ALA A 125 -4.28 -2.94 -2.88
C ALA A 125 -4.86 -1.64 -3.44
N GLU A 126 -6.10 -1.29 -3.10
CA GLU A 126 -6.71 -0.02 -3.52
C GLU A 126 -6.06 1.20 -2.90
N GLN A 127 -5.68 1.12 -1.62
CA GLN A 127 -4.91 2.17 -0.97
C GLN A 127 -3.56 2.35 -1.67
N TYR A 128 -2.86 1.27 -1.97
CA TYR A 128 -1.60 1.35 -2.72
C TYR A 128 -1.82 2.03 -4.08
N ARG A 129 -2.85 1.63 -4.83
CA ARG A 129 -3.20 2.23 -6.14
C ARG A 129 -3.64 3.69 -6.06
N THR A 130 -4.09 4.15 -4.91
CA THR A 130 -4.44 5.55 -4.70
C THR A 130 -3.19 6.42 -4.65
N PHE A 131 -2.08 5.91 -4.11
CA PHE A 131 -0.88 6.69 -3.83
C PHE A 131 0.37 6.28 -4.61
N HIS A 132 0.33 5.13 -5.30
CA HIS A 132 1.47 4.51 -5.96
C HIS A 132 1.05 3.84 -7.29
N PRO A 133 2.01 3.51 -8.19
CA PRO A 133 1.75 2.73 -9.40
C PRO A 133 1.33 1.29 -9.05
N GLY A 134 0.08 0.93 -9.31
CA GLY A 134 -0.48 -0.39 -8.99
C GLY A 134 0.20 -1.57 -9.70
N THR A 135 0.88 -1.31 -10.81
CA THR A 135 1.74 -2.31 -11.47
C THR A 135 2.82 -2.89 -10.58
N ASP A 136 3.27 -2.14 -9.57
CA ASP A 136 4.27 -2.66 -8.63
C ASP A 136 3.75 -3.91 -7.91
N LEU A 137 2.48 -3.89 -7.48
CA LEU A 137 1.84 -5.05 -6.83
C LEU A 137 1.67 -6.23 -7.78
N ILE A 138 1.54 -6.00 -9.07
CA ILE A 138 1.39 -7.06 -10.09
C ILE A 138 2.72 -7.70 -10.40
N GLN A 139 3.77 -6.88 -10.56
CA GLN A 139 5.12 -7.40 -10.73
C GLN A 139 5.51 -8.27 -9.53
N ILE A 140 5.14 -7.86 -8.32
CA ILE A 140 5.32 -8.67 -7.11
C ILE A 140 4.48 -9.93 -7.13
N ALA A 141 3.19 -9.85 -7.48
CA ALA A 141 2.32 -11.02 -7.56
C ALA A 141 2.92 -12.09 -8.48
N GLU A 142 3.42 -11.68 -9.65
CA GLU A 142 4.08 -12.57 -10.62
C GLU A 142 5.42 -13.12 -10.11
N ILE A 143 6.21 -12.32 -9.39
CA ILE A 143 7.43 -12.79 -8.73
C ILE A 143 7.10 -13.83 -7.66
N ILE A 144 6.15 -13.55 -6.78
CA ILE A 144 5.73 -14.46 -5.71
C ILE A 144 5.16 -15.75 -6.32
N LYS A 145 4.27 -15.64 -7.30
CA LYS A 145 3.72 -16.81 -7.99
C LYS A 145 4.80 -17.73 -8.57
N LYS A 146 5.85 -17.15 -9.16
CA LYS A 146 6.91 -17.90 -9.83
C LYS A 146 7.96 -18.45 -8.86
N TYR A 147 8.39 -17.65 -7.88
CA TYR A 147 9.57 -17.97 -7.06
C TYR A 147 9.24 -18.29 -5.60
N GLN A 148 8.06 -17.89 -5.11
CA GLN A 148 7.58 -18.11 -3.75
C GLN A 148 6.09 -18.57 -3.75
N PRO A 149 5.72 -19.63 -4.50
CA PRO A 149 4.32 -19.97 -4.78
C PRO A 149 3.50 -20.29 -3.53
N ASN A 150 4.14 -20.77 -2.46
CA ASN A 150 3.53 -20.99 -1.15
C ASN A 150 3.02 -19.69 -0.49
N TYR A 151 3.55 -18.51 -0.87
CA TYR A 151 3.08 -17.19 -0.42
C TYR A 151 2.01 -16.59 -1.34
N TYR A 152 1.82 -17.08 -2.57
CA TYR A 152 0.98 -16.41 -3.57
C TYR A 152 -0.47 -16.21 -3.11
N ARG A 153 -1.12 -17.26 -2.57
CA ARG A 153 -2.48 -17.14 -2.04
C ARG A 153 -2.57 -16.18 -0.87
N ALA A 154 -1.60 -16.25 0.05
CA ALA A 154 -1.56 -15.37 1.22
C ALA A 154 -1.36 -13.91 0.82
N PHE A 155 -0.48 -13.64 -0.14
CA PHE A 155 -0.29 -12.31 -0.72
C PHE A 155 -1.59 -11.78 -1.32
N LEU A 156 -2.25 -12.56 -2.19
CA LEU A 156 -3.51 -12.16 -2.82
C LEU A 156 -4.61 -11.89 -1.80
N SER A 157 -4.83 -12.80 -0.85
CA SER A 157 -5.83 -12.64 0.20
C SER A 157 -5.55 -11.38 1.03
N PHE A 158 -4.31 -11.19 1.49
CA PHE A 158 -3.96 -10.03 2.30
C PHE A 158 -4.20 -8.72 1.55
N VAL A 159 -3.62 -8.55 0.35
CA VAL A 159 -3.71 -7.27 -0.35
C VAL A 159 -5.14 -6.95 -0.84
N ARG A 160 -5.95 -7.98 -1.09
CA ARG A 160 -7.31 -7.84 -1.62
C ARG A 160 -8.37 -7.67 -0.52
N ASP A 161 -8.23 -8.42 0.57
CA ASP A 161 -9.32 -8.62 1.54
C ASP A 161 -9.11 -7.78 2.81
N GLU A 162 -7.87 -7.46 3.17
CA GLU A 162 -7.57 -6.62 4.33
C GLU A 162 -7.76 -5.12 4.00
N ALA A 163 -8.26 -4.37 4.97
CA ALA A 163 -8.48 -2.91 4.89
C ALA A 163 -7.63 -2.12 5.90
N SER A 164 -6.60 -2.75 6.45
CA SER A 164 -5.62 -2.11 7.32
C SER A 164 -4.31 -2.89 7.30
N PHE A 165 -3.20 -2.28 7.68
CA PHE A 165 -1.91 -2.96 7.81
C PHE A 165 -1.00 -2.20 8.79
N ALA A 166 0.03 -2.87 9.32
CA ALA A 166 1.04 -2.23 10.16
C ALA A 166 2.08 -1.53 9.26
N PRO A 167 2.21 -0.18 9.30
CA PRO A 167 3.10 0.56 8.43
C PRO A 167 4.55 0.63 8.95
N TYR A 168 5.37 1.46 8.31
CA TYR A 168 6.72 1.89 8.74
C TYR A 168 7.85 0.87 8.63
N ASN A 169 7.64 -0.43 8.40
CA ASN A 169 8.71 -1.44 8.48
C ASN A 169 9.39 -1.51 9.86
N MET A 170 8.68 -1.07 10.91
CA MET A 170 9.15 -1.18 12.29
C MET A 170 8.77 -2.55 12.86
N ILE A 171 9.69 -3.19 13.55
CA ILE A 171 9.48 -4.49 14.19
C ILE A 171 10.47 -4.68 15.35
N ILE A 172 10.04 -5.36 16.42
CA ILE A 172 10.94 -5.98 17.41
C ILE A 172 10.61 -7.46 17.46
N CYS A 173 11.59 -8.34 17.31
CA CYS A 173 11.37 -9.78 17.29
C CYS A 173 12.63 -10.56 17.64
N LYS A 174 12.50 -11.89 17.76
CA LYS A 174 13.63 -12.80 17.81
C LYS A 174 14.35 -12.83 16.46
N ARG A 175 15.67 -12.98 16.50
CA ARG A 175 16.54 -12.99 15.32
C ARG A 175 16.11 -14.01 14.26
N GLU A 176 15.67 -15.19 14.68
CA GLU A 176 15.17 -16.24 13.76
C GLU A 176 14.02 -15.75 12.86
N LEU A 177 13.04 -15.04 13.44
CA LEU A 177 11.92 -14.48 12.67
C LEU A 177 12.40 -13.40 11.70
N LEU A 178 13.31 -12.53 12.15
CA LEU A 178 13.87 -11.48 11.30
C LEU A 178 14.67 -12.07 10.13
N ASP A 179 15.51 -13.08 10.39
CA ASP A 179 16.33 -13.74 9.38
C ASP A 179 15.47 -14.39 8.30
N GLY A 180 14.40 -15.09 8.70
CA GLY A 180 13.42 -15.66 7.77
C GLY A 180 12.72 -14.59 6.93
N TYR A 181 12.24 -13.52 7.57
CA TYR A 181 11.58 -12.41 6.88
C TYR A 181 12.49 -11.74 5.87
N LEU A 182 13.71 -11.36 6.26
CA LEU A 182 14.62 -10.62 5.39
C LEU A 182 15.20 -11.49 4.27
N THR A 183 15.40 -12.79 4.51
CA THR A 183 15.73 -13.74 3.44
C THR A 183 14.64 -13.75 2.37
N TRP A 184 13.37 -13.88 2.78
CA TRP A 184 12.23 -13.89 1.87
C TRP A 184 12.02 -12.53 1.16
N LEU A 185 12.08 -11.42 1.90
CA LEU A 185 11.87 -10.08 1.38
C LEU A 185 12.92 -9.73 0.31
N PHE A 186 14.21 -9.85 0.63
CA PHE A 186 15.26 -9.42 -0.29
C PHE A 186 15.37 -10.33 -1.51
N GLU A 187 14.91 -11.59 -1.42
CA GLU A 187 14.76 -12.46 -2.58
C GLU A 187 13.73 -11.89 -3.59
N ILE A 188 12.60 -11.40 -3.10
CA ILE A 188 11.54 -10.77 -3.90
C ILE A 188 12.01 -9.42 -4.44
N GLU A 189 12.51 -8.54 -3.58
CA GLU A 189 12.88 -7.17 -3.98
C GLU A 189 14.05 -7.14 -4.97
N THR A 190 15.00 -8.06 -4.87
CA THR A 190 16.09 -8.18 -5.85
C THR A 190 15.57 -8.55 -7.25
N ARG A 191 14.48 -9.32 -7.33
CA ARG A 191 13.85 -9.64 -8.62
C ARG A 191 13.00 -8.48 -9.11
N LEU A 192 12.30 -7.82 -8.20
CA LEU A 192 11.48 -6.66 -8.53
C LEU A 192 12.35 -5.54 -9.08
N SER A 193 13.49 -5.23 -8.44
CA SER A 193 14.39 -4.17 -8.88
C SER A 193 14.88 -4.34 -10.31
N ARG A 194 15.11 -5.58 -10.76
CA ARG A 194 15.45 -5.87 -12.16
C ARG A 194 14.29 -5.67 -13.13
N ARG A 195 13.04 -5.88 -12.69
CA ARG A 195 11.84 -5.77 -13.53
C ARG A 195 11.34 -4.34 -13.71
N ILE A 196 11.51 -3.50 -12.70
CA ILE A 196 10.97 -2.13 -12.68
C ILE A 196 12.03 -1.05 -12.91
N SER A 197 13.26 -1.44 -13.25
CA SER A 197 14.33 -0.51 -13.62
C SER A 197 14.20 -0.04 -15.08
N PRO A 198 14.68 1.17 -15.42
CA PRO A 198 15.29 2.14 -14.49
C PRO A 198 14.22 2.89 -13.67
N LEU A 199 14.61 3.38 -12.48
CA LEU A 199 13.70 4.07 -11.55
C LEU A 199 13.71 5.59 -11.71
N ASP A 200 14.64 6.14 -12.48
CA ASP A 200 14.80 7.59 -12.69
C ASP A 200 13.64 8.22 -13.49
N GLU A 201 12.89 7.43 -14.25
CA GLU A 201 11.63 7.84 -14.88
C GLU A 201 10.49 8.08 -13.86
N ARG A 202 10.65 7.62 -12.62
CA ARG A 202 9.71 7.87 -11.52
C ARG A 202 10.04 9.18 -10.82
N THR A 203 9.01 9.83 -10.25
CA THR A 203 9.23 10.96 -9.35
C THR A 203 10.10 10.54 -8.15
N PRO A 204 10.83 11.47 -7.50
CA PRO A 204 11.63 11.14 -6.31
C PRO A 204 10.83 10.46 -5.20
N TYR A 205 9.53 10.76 -5.08
CA TYR A 205 8.64 10.08 -4.15
C TYR A 205 8.40 8.62 -4.56
N GLN A 206 8.06 8.35 -5.83
CA GLN A 206 7.78 7.01 -6.33
C GLN A 206 9.03 6.13 -6.52
N GLN A 207 10.23 6.71 -6.48
CA GLN A 207 11.49 5.96 -6.41
C GLN A 207 11.63 5.15 -5.11
N ARG A 208 10.90 5.50 -4.06
CA ARG A 208 10.88 4.82 -2.75
C ARG A 208 10.06 3.53 -2.73
N VAL A 209 9.80 2.96 -3.91
CA VAL A 209 8.92 1.81 -4.17
C VAL A 209 9.17 0.62 -3.23
N PHE A 210 10.43 0.27 -2.95
CA PHE A 210 10.77 -0.84 -2.06
C PHE A 210 10.37 -0.57 -0.62
N GLY A 211 10.61 0.65 -0.13
CA GLY A 211 10.15 1.06 1.20
C GLY A 211 8.62 1.02 1.36
N PHE A 212 7.86 1.35 0.32
CA PHE A 212 6.39 1.26 0.36
C PHE A 212 5.89 -0.19 0.31
N ILE A 213 6.48 -0.99 -0.57
CA ILE A 213 6.10 -2.38 -0.79
C ILE A 213 6.43 -3.25 0.43
N SER A 214 7.60 -3.04 1.03
CA SER A 214 8.05 -3.84 2.17
C SER A 214 7.10 -3.72 3.36
N GLU A 215 6.42 -2.58 3.53
CA GLU A 215 5.40 -2.44 4.58
C GLU A 215 4.26 -3.45 4.38
N ARG A 216 3.83 -3.65 3.13
CA ARG A 216 2.78 -4.63 2.80
C ARG A 216 3.35 -6.05 2.89
N LEU A 217 4.57 -6.27 2.41
CA LEU A 217 5.21 -7.58 2.43
C LEU A 217 5.52 -8.08 3.84
N LEU A 218 5.88 -7.20 4.79
CA LEU A 218 6.00 -7.57 6.21
C LEU A 218 4.69 -8.17 6.73
N ASN A 219 3.57 -7.51 6.49
CA ASN A 219 2.27 -8.00 6.92
C ASN A 219 1.88 -9.31 6.23
N VAL A 220 2.16 -9.45 4.92
CA VAL A 220 1.97 -10.72 4.19
C VAL A 220 2.80 -11.85 4.78
N TYR A 221 4.05 -11.57 5.16
CA TYR A 221 4.93 -12.56 5.78
C TYR A 221 4.37 -13.03 7.13
N LEU A 222 4.00 -12.10 8.01
CA LEU A 222 3.41 -12.44 9.31
C LEU A 222 2.08 -13.17 9.16
N TYR A 223 1.22 -12.73 8.23
CA TYR A 223 -0.06 -13.38 7.92
C TYR A 223 0.13 -14.83 7.43
N LYS A 224 1.05 -15.05 6.48
CA LYS A 224 1.31 -16.39 5.92
C LYS A 224 1.85 -17.37 6.96
N ASN A 225 2.75 -16.89 7.82
CA ASN A 225 3.40 -17.71 8.84
C ASN A 225 2.59 -17.79 10.14
N LYS A 226 1.42 -17.13 10.20
CA LYS A 226 0.52 -17.10 11.37
C LYS A 226 1.22 -16.59 12.63
N CYS A 227 2.08 -15.60 12.48
CA CYS A 227 2.81 -15.01 13.61
C CYS A 227 1.83 -14.30 14.55
N ALA A 228 1.92 -14.59 15.84
CA ALA A 228 1.22 -13.86 16.90
C ALA A 228 1.90 -12.50 17.11
N ALA A 229 1.48 -11.49 16.35
CA ALA A 229 2.06 -10.16 16.41
C ALA A 229 1.35 -9.27 17.44
N TYR A 230 2.10 -8.72 18.40
CA TYR A 230 1.60 -7.69 19.31
C TYR A 230 1.57 -6.34 18.58
N GLN A 231 0.38 -5.77 18.47
CA GLN A 231 0.15 -4.45 17.87
C GLN A 231 0.38 -3.38 18.94
N CYS A 232 1.46 -2.63 18.79
CA CYS A 232 1.89 -1.62 19.75
C CYS A 232 1.63 -0.21 19.21
N PRO A 233 1.01 0.68 20.00
CA PRO A 233 0.85 2.08 19.62
C PRO A 233 2.21 2.70 19.29
N VAL A 234 2.21 3.58 18.29
CA VAL A 234 3.41 4.31 17.87
C VAL A 234 3.21 5.79 18.15
N TYR A 235 4.18 6.41 18.80
CA TYR A 235 4.16 7.84 19.06
C TYR A 235 5.37 8.55 18.45
N ASP A 236 5.17 9.82 18.09
CA ASP A 236 6.23 10.73 17.67
C ASP A 236 6.51 11.70 18.83
N PRO A 237 7.69 11.67 19.46
CA PRO A 237 8.05 12.59 20.55
C PRO A 237 7.97 14.07 20.14
N SER A 238 8.08 14.36 18.84
CA SER A 238 7.99 15.73 18.30
C SER A 238 6.56 16.17 17.97
N ASN A 239 5.57 15.26 18.04
CA ASN A 239 4.17 15.57 17.76
C ASN A 239 3.29 15.26 18.97
N SER A 240 2.74 16.32 19.58
CA SER A 240 1.87 16.21 20.76
C SER A 240 0.42 15.85 20.43
N ALA A 241 0.05 15.75 19.14
CA ALA A 241 -1.27 15.27 18.74
C ALA A 241 -1.27 13.74 18.67
N ALA A 242 -2.05 13.10 19.53
CA ALA A 242 -2.44 11.70 19.30
C ALA A 242 -3.44 11.73 18.15
N GLU A 243 -3.06 11.24 16.97
CA GLU A 243 -4.05 10.87 15.97
C GLU A 243 -4.80 9.67 16.54
N LEU A 244 -5.92 9.94 17.22
CA LEU A 244 -6.87 8.93 17.65
C LEU A 244 -7.50 8.33 16.39
N TYR A 245 -6.89 7.28 15.86
CA TYR A 245 -7.54 6.44 14.87
C TYR A 245 -8.67 5.70 15.59
N GLN A 246 -9.91 6.02 15.23
CA GLN A 246 -11.04 5.21 15.68
C GLN A 246 -10.89 3.82 15.05
N PRO A 247 -10.97 2.73 15.85
CA PRO A 247 -10.99 1.38 15.30
C PRO A 247 -12.16 1.29 14.31
N LEU A 248 -11.86 0.93 13.07
CA LEU A 248 -12.92 0.78 12.06
C LEU A 248 -13.54 -0.61 12.17
N GLU A 249 -14.86 -0.62 12.34
CA GLU A 249 -15.68 -1.81 12.24
C GLU A 249 -15.76 -2.24 10.77
N THR A 250 -14.89 -3.18 10.41
CA THR A 250 -14.89 -3.98 9.18
C THR A 250 -14.55 -3.27 7.86
N CYS A 251 -13.79 -3.99 7.02
CA CYS A 251 -13.60 -3.70 5.60
C CYS A 251 -14.98 -3.45 4.94
N PRO A 252 -15.13 -2.52 3.98
CA PRO A 252 -16.37 -2.42 3.22
C PRO A 252 -16.62 -3.80 2.62
N LYS A 253 -17.69 -4.47 3.05
CA LYS A 253 -18.06 -5.76 2.47
C LYS A 253 -18.14 -5.52 0.96
N ARG A 254 -17.36 -6.28 0.18
CA ARG A 254 -17.56 -6.31 -1.27
C ARG A 254 -19.03 -6.60 -1.50
N CYS A 255 -19.68 -5.78 -2.31
CA CYS A 255 -21.07 -5.98 -2.62
C CYS A 255 -21.23 -7.35 -3.27
N GLU A 256 -22.45 -7.88 -3.24
CA GLU A 256 -22.76 -9.02 -4.09
C GLU A 256 -22.34 -8.70 -5.52
N GLN A 257 -21.68 -9.67 -6.16
CA GLN A 257 -21.23 -9.51 -7.53
C GLN A 257 -22.45 -9.17 -8.40
N TYR A 258 -22.39 -8.05 -9.12
CA TYR A 258 -23.38 -7.71 -10.11
C TYR A 258 -23.33 -8.76 -11.23
N ARG A 259 -24.47 -9.41 -11.48
CA ARG A 259 -24.65 -10.45 -12.51
C ARG A 259 -25.74 -10.11 -13.52
N GLY A 260 -26.18 -8.84 -13.53
CA GLY A 260 -27.16 -8.35 -14.49
C GLY A 260 -26.51 -7.95 -15.82
N ASP A 261 -27.30 -7.27 -16.65
CA ASP A 261 -26.87 -6.83 -17.97
C ASP A 261 -25.68 -5.86 -17.88
N CYS A 262 -24.64 -6.13 -18.65
CA CYS A 262 -23.46 -5.29 -18.75
C CYS A 262 -23.48 -4.61 -20.12
N PRO A 263 -24.12 -3.43 -20.26
CA PRO A 263 -24.16 -2.71 -21.53
C PRO A 263 -22.77 -2.31 -21.99
N ASP A 264 -22.59 -2.24 -23.30
CA ASP A 264 -21.36 -1.75 -23.92
C ASP A 264 -21.10 -0.32 -23.44
N PRO A 265 -19.90 -0.02 -22.89
CA PRO A 265 -19.61 1.29 -22.31
C PRO A 265 -19.25 2.31 -23.39
N VAL A 266 -20.15 2.52 -24.36
CA VAL A 266 -19.98 3.47 -25.45
C VAL A 266 -20.76 4.75 -25.18
N ARG A 267 -20.08 5.90 -25.25
CA ARG A 267 -20.70 7.23 -25.10
C ARG A 267 -20.22 8.14 -26.22
N ASN A 268 -21.17 8.76 -26.94
CA ASN A 268 -20.88 9.68 -28.06
C ASN A 268 -19.90 9.09 -29.09
N GLY A 269 -20.00 7.78 -29.38
CA GLY A 269 -19.12 7.06 -30.31
C GLY A 269 -17.74 6.68 -29.77
N ILE A 270 -17.45 6.93 -28.48
CA ILE A 270 -16.18 6.55 -27.82
C ILE A 270 -16.42 5.30 -26.97
N ASP A 271 -15.59 4.27 -27.17
CA ASP A 271 -15.60 3.03 -26.36
C ASP A 271 -14.73 3.19 -25.09
N TYR A 272 -15.38 3.16 -23.92
CA TYR A 272 -14.73 3.27 -22.61
C TYR A 272 -14.35 1.91 -21.99
N SER A 273 -14.48 0.79 -22.71
CA SER A 273 -14.13 -0.54 -22.22
C SER A 273 -12.71 -0.68 -21.62
N PRO A 274 -11.67 0.09 -22.04
CA PRO A 274 -10.35 0.01 -21.40
C PRO A 274 -10.29 0.60 -19.98
N VAL A 275 -11.27 1.46 -19.62
CA VAL A 275 -11.27 2.25 -18.37
C VAL A 275 -12.54 2.10 -17.54
N PHE A 276 -13.54 1.39 -18.05
CA PHE A 276 -14.82 1.17 -17.40
C PHE A 276 -15.33 -0.27 -17.62
N ASP A 277 -15.70 -0.95 -16.54
CA ASP A 277 -16.35 -2.25 -16.52
C ASP A 277 -17.60 -2.16 -15.63
N THR A 278 -18.78 -2.32 -16.22
CA THR A 278 -20.07 -2.16 -15.53
C THR A 278 -20.20 -3.10 -14.34
N SER A 279 -19.88 -4.38 -14.54
CA SER A 279 -19.97 -5.40 -13.49
C SER A 279 -19.06 -5.05 -12.32
N PHE A 280 -17.82 -4.67 -12.61
CA PHE A 280 -16.87 -4.24 -11.60
C PHE A 280 -17.37 -3.00 -10.87
N TYR A 281 -17.77 -1.95 -11.58
CA TYR A 281 -18.17 -0.69 -10.98
C TYR A 281 -19.39 -0.84 -10.05
N LEU A 282 -20.40 -1.61 -10.48
CA LEU A 282 -21.58 -1.90 -9.67
C LEU A 282 -21.32 -2.94 -8.57
N SER A 283 -20.34 -3.83 -8.71
CA SER A 283 -19.95 -4.73 -7.61
C SER A 283 -19.07 -4.03 -6.56
N HIS A 284 -18.34 -3.01 -6.99
CA HIS A 284 -17.34 -2.34 -6.17
C HIS A 284 -17.95 -1.23 -5.28
N TYR A 285 -19.09 -0.65 -5.70
CA TYR A 285 -19.76 0.44 -5.00
C TYR A 285 -21.21 0.10 -4.62
N SER A 286 -21.47 -0.14 -3.33
CA SER A 286 -22.80 -0.58 -2.84
C SER A 286 -23.89 0.44 -3.09
N ASP A 287 -23.56 1.72 -2.94
CA ASP A 287 -24.47 2.83 -3.24
C ASP A 287 -24.93 2.81 -4.71
N LEU A 288 -24.04 2.44 -5.63
CA LEU A 288 -24.36 2.34 -7.06
C LEU A 288 -25.00 1.01 -7.43
N HIS A 289 -24.58 -0.08 -6.78
CA HIS A 289 -25.17 -1.40 -6.97
C HIS A 289 -26.68 -1.34 -6.83
N ASP A 290 -27.16 -0.80 -5.70
CA ASP A 290 -28.59 -0.71 -5.41
C ASP A 290 -29.29 0.31 -6.32
N THR A 291 -28.61 1.40 -6.67
CA THR A 291 -29.20 2.51 -7.44
C THR A 291 -29.38 2.14 -8.92
N PHE A 292 -28.43 1.40 -9.49
CA PHE A 292 -28.38 1.09 -10.92
C PHE A 292 -28.60 -0.39 -11.25
N ARG A 293 -28.99 -1.22 -10.27
CA ARG A 293 -29.23 -2.67 -10.46
C ARG A 293 -30.11 -2.95 -11.68
N ASP A 294 -31.22 -2.22 -11.80
CA ASP A 294 -32.24 -2.39 -12.83
C ASP A 294 -32.07 -1.42 -14.02
N CYS A 295 -31.02 -0.60 -14.01
CA CYS A 295 -30.72 0.36 -15.08
C CYS A 295 -29.20 0.55 -15.25
N PRO A 296 -28.45 -0.52 -15.56
CA PRO A 296 -26.99 -0.50 -15.61
C PRO A 296 -26.41 0.43 -16.68
N SER A 297 -27.21 0.84 -17.68
CA SER A 297 -26.81 1.79 -18.72
C SER A 297 -26.36 3.15 -18.18
N PHE A 298 -26.92 3.60 -17.05
CA PHE A 298 -26.55 4.87 -16.42
C PHE A 298 -25.24 4.81 -15.63
N ALA A 299 -24.63 3.62 -15.46
CA ALA A 299 -23.43 3.45 -14.67
C ALA A 299 -22.23 4.18 -15.29
N LEU A 300 -22.10 4.16 -16.62
CA LEU A 300 -21.06 4.90 -17.34
C LEU A 300 -21.27 6.43 -17.21
N ASP A 301 -22.51 6.90 -17.38
CA ASP A 301 -22.85 8.32 -17.25
C ASP A 301 -22.50 8.84 -15.85
N HIS A 302 -22.86 8.09 -14.81
CA HIS A 302 -22.47 8.39 -13.43
C HIS A 302 -20.94 8.44 -13.27
N TYR A 303 -20.21 7.48 -13.85
CA TYR A 303 -18.76 7.47 -13.75
C TYR A 303 -18.14 8.74 -14.36
N LEU A 304 -18.53 9.10 -15.57
CA LEU A 304 -17.99 10.26 -16.29
C LEU A 304 -18.38 11.59 -15.64
N THR A 305 -19.58 11.70 -15.07
CA THR A 305 -20.09 12.94 -14.45
C THR A 305 -19.64 13.14 -13.00
N HIS A 306 -19.66 12.08 -12.21
CA HIS A 306 -19.44 12.11 -10.77
C HIS A 306 -18.26 11.24 -10.35
N GLY A 307 -18.25 9.98 -10.79
CA GLY A 307 -17.31 8.96 -10.33
C GLY A 307 -15.84 9.35 -10.48
N VAL A 308 -15.47 9.93 -11.61
CA VAL A 308 -14.11 10.42 -11.89
C VAL A 308 -13.71 11.55 -10.93
N LYS A 309 -14.60 12.51 -10.71
CA LYS A 309 -14.37 13.62 -9.75
C LYS A 309 -14.31 13.10 -8.32
N GLU A 310 -15.08 12.08 -8.00
CA GLU A 310 -15.09 11.39 -6.71
C GLU A 310 -13.85 10.53 -6.47
N GLY A 311 -13.05 10.26 -7.50
CA GLY A 311 -11.88 9.37 -7.40
C GLY A 311 -12.27 7.89 -7.35
N ARG A 312 -13.42 7.52 -7.91
CA ARG A 312 -13.85 6.13 -8.04
C ARG A 312 -13.02 5.39 -9.10
N VAL A 313 -12.79 4.12 -8.85
CA VAL A 313 -12.17 3.17 -9.78
C VAL A 313 -13.30 2.40 -10.45
N ALA A 314 -13.36 2.43 -11.78
CA ALA A 314 -14.45 1.79 -12.52
C ALA A 314 -14.00 0.60 -13.37
N HIS A 315 -12.72 0.24 -13.31
CA HIS A 315 -12.21 -0.90 -14.04
C HIS A 315 -11.25 -1.69 -13.14
N PRO A 316 -11.29 -3.03 -13.17
CA PRO A 316 -10.44 -3.85 -12.30
C PRO A 316 -8.95 -3.65 -12.58
N ARG A 317 -8.61 -3.11 -13.75
CA ARG A 317 -7.26 -3.08 -14.30
C ARG A 317 -6.76 -1.69 -14.65
N PHE A 318 -7.54 -0.67 -14.30
CA PHE A 318 -7.20 0.71 -14.58
C PHE A 318 -7.63 1.64 -13.44
N SER A 319 -6.75 2.56 -13.08
CA SER A 319 -7.01 3.64 -12.13
C SER A 319 -6.21 4.86 -12.58
N ILE A 320 -6.86 6.02 -12.65
CA ILE A 320 -6.23 7.29 -13.01
C ILE A 320 -5.01 7.55 -12.10
N ASN A 321 -5.17 7.37 -10.79
CA ASN A 321 -4.09 7.60 -9.83
C ASN A 321 -2.89 6.67 -10.09
N SER A 322 -3.15 5.38 -10.30
CA SER A 322 -2.12 4.37 -10.62
C SER A 322 -1.39 4.72 -11.91
N TYR A 323 -2.13 5.08 -12.95
CA TYR A 323 -1.60 5.44 -14.27
C TYR A 323 -0.67 6.64 -14.19
N VAL A 324 -1.10 7.70 -13.49
CA VAL A 324 -0.37 8.96 -13.41
C VAL A 324 0.82 8.88 -12.46
N ASN A 325 0.69 8.15 -11.35
CA ASN A 325 1.83 7.87 -10.46
C ASN A 325 2.93 7.08 -11.19
N GLY A 326 2.55 6.20 -12.13
CA GLY A 326 3.48 5.44 -12.96
C GLY A 326 4.04 6.21 -14.16
N ASN A 327 3.40 7.32 -14.55
CA ASN A 327 3.74 8.11 -15.73
C ASN A 327 3.62 9.61 -15.42
N PRO A 328 4.49 10.18 -14.56
CA PRO A 328 4.37 11.57 -14.11
C PRO A 328 4.47 12.61 -15.24
N GLN A 329 5.12 12.28 -16.36
CA GLN A 329 5.22 13.15 -17.54
C GLN A 329 3.86 13.44 -18.20
N ILE A 330 2.83 12.63 -17.92
CA ILE A 330 1.48 12.81 -18.48
C ILE A 330 0.86 14.12 -18.02
N TRP A 331 1.18 14.61 -16.82
CA TRP A 331 0.72 15.91 -16.34
C TRP A 331 1.08 17.04 -17.31
N ASN A 332 2.23 16.95 -17.99
CA ASN A 332 2.66 17.95 -18.97
C ASN A 332 1.82 17.92 -20.25
N ALA A 333 1.25 16.76 -20.61
CA ALA A 333 0.47 16.58 -21.82
C ALA A 333 -1.02 16.91 -21.64
N VAL A 334 -1.62 16.53 -20.50
CA VAL A 334 -3.09 16.61 -20.30
C VAL A 334 -3.52 17.52 -19.14
N GLY A 335 -2.59 18.02 -18.34
CA GLY A 335 -2.88 18.81 -17.15
C GLY A 335 -3.59 17.99 -16.06
N HIS A 336 -4.29 18.67 -15.15
CA HIS A 336 -4.96 18.04 -13.99
C HIS A 336 -6.42 17.60 -14.25
N ASP A 337 -6.79 17.41 -15.52
CA ASP A 337 -8.14 16.99 -15.90
C ASP A 337 -8.23 15.47 -15.98
N HIS A 338 -8.93 14.87 -15.02
CA HIS A 338 -9.07 13.42 -14.93
C HIS A 338 -9.83 12.79 -16.12
N ILE A 339 -10.74 13.51 -16.78
CA ILE A 339 -11.41 12.99 -17.97
C ILE A 339 -10.44 12.95 -19.15
N LYS A 340 -9.62 14.00 -19.33
CA LYS A 340 -8.55 13.97 -20.34
C LYS A 340 -7.53 12.85 -20.09
N MET A 341 -7.30 12.49 -18.83
CA MET A 341 -6.45 11.34 -18.50
C MET A 341 -7.05 10.00 -18.95
N LEU A 342 -8.37 9.83 -18.85
CA LEU A 342 -9.05 8.65 -19.40
C LEU A 342 -8.83 8.57 -20.90
N HIS A 343 -9.09 9.66 -21.62
CA HIS A 343 -8.91 9.71 -23.07
C HIS A 343 -7.46 9.45 -23.47
N HIS A 344 -6.50 10.10 -22.80
CA HIS A 344 -5.09 9.87 -23.05
C HIS A 344 -4.70 8.40 -22.82
N PHE A 345 -5.22 7.74 -21.78
CA PHE A 345 -5.00 6.31 -21.60
C PHE A 345 -5.64 5.46 -22.70
N MET A 346 -6.87 5.77 -23.12
CA MET A 346 -7.53 5.00 -24.20
C MET A 346 -6.80 5.15 -25.54
N GLU A 347 -6.23 6.32 -25.82
CA GLU A 347 -5.49 6.61 -27.05
C GLU A 347 -4.04 6.08 -27.03
N HIS A 348 -3.35 6.17 -25.88
CA HIS A 348 -1.90 5.94 -25.79
C HIS A 348 -1.49 4.85 -24.79
N GLY A 349 -2.42 4.37 -23.97
CA GLY A 349 -2.15 3.45 -22.87
C GLY A 349 -1.86 2.01 -23.30
N ASN A 350 -2.17 1.65 -24.54
CA ASN A 350 -2.00 0.29 -25.08
C ASN A 350 -0.56 -0.01 -25.55
N ASN A 351 0.45 0.51 -24.86
CA ASN A 351 1.84 0.15 -25.09
C ASN A 351 2.23 -1.00 -24.16
N ALA A 352 2.13 -2.22 -24.66
CA ALA A 352 2.61 -3.46 -24.04
C ALA A 352 4.11 -3.46 -23.65
N GLN A 353 4.81 -2.33 -23.79
CA GLN A 353 6.24 -2.12 -23.51
C GLN A 353 6.52 -1.40 -22.18
N ARG A 354 5.54 -0.83 -21.47
CA ARG A 354 5.80 -0.24 -20.15
C ARG A 354 5.37 -1.18 -19.03
N ALA A 355 6.35 -1.68 -18.27
CA ALA A 355 6.17 -2.46 -17.04
C ALA A 355 5.48 -1.68 -15.89
N ILE A 356 4.95 -0.49 -16.17
CA ILE A 356 4.35 0.45 -15.24
C ILE A 356 3.07 1.01 -15.86
N GLY A 357 1.92 0.84 -15.19
CA GLY A 357 0.62 1.40 -15.58
C GLY A 357 -0.47 0.48 -16.17
N HIS A 358 -0.29 -0.85 -16.30
CA HIS A 358 -1.37 -1.75 -16.75
C HIS A 358 -1.55 -2.97 -15.84
N GLU A 359 -2.79 -3.20 -15.38
CA GLU A 359 -3.07 -4.17 -14.32
C GLU A 359 -3.69 -5.50 -14.80
N ASP A 360 -2.91 -6.35 -15.45
CA ASP A 360 -3.30 -7.75 -15.73
C ASP A 360 -3.19 -8.63 -14.47
N GLY A 361 -4.29 -9.23 -13.97
CA GLY A 361 -4.19 -10.52 -13.27
C GLY A 361 -4.87 -10.71 -11.90
N PHE A 362 -5.39 -9.69 -11.21
CA PHE A 362 -5.98 -9.90 -9.87
C PHE A 362 -7.36 -10.57 -9.85
N TYR A 363 -8.08 -10.60 -10.97
CA TYR A 363 -9.53 -10.90 -11.00
C TYR A 363 -9.96 -12.14 -11.80
N LYS A 364 -9.03 -13.04 -12.22
CA LYS A 364 -9.46 -14.34 -12.75
C LYS A 364 -9.93 -15.27 -11.61
N GLN A 365 -11.24 -15.19 -11.35
CA GLN A 365 -12.22 -16.13 -10.76
C GLN A 365 -11.92 -16.86 -9.43
N GLU A 366 -12.86 -16.71 -8.48
CA GLU A 366 -13.58 -17.84 -7.86
C GLU A 366 -15.00 -17.39 -7.53
N SER A 367 -15.99 -18.01 -8.16
CA SER A 367 -17.41 -17.73 -7.95
C SER A 367 -17.95 -18.55 -6.78
N THR A 368 -18.56 -17.90 -5.79
CA THR A 368 -19.42 -18.57 -4.80
C THR A 368 -20.80 -17.92 -4.75
N ARG A 369 -21.82 -18.78 -4.63
CA ARG A 369 -23.26 -18.53 -4.76
C ARG A 369 -23.91 -18.00 -3.46
N GLU A 370 -24.91 -17.14 -3.68
CA GLU A 370 -26.20 -16.99 -2.95
C GLU A 370 -26.18 -16.52 -1.47
N GLN A 371 -27.14 -15.76 -0.91
CA GLN A 371 -28.51 -15.39 -1.31
C GLN A 371 -28.99 -14.18 -0.46
N GLY A 372 -29.64 -13.19 -1.10
CA GLY A 372 -30.93 -12.61 -0.70
C GLY A 372 -30.99 -11.51 0.36
N LEU A 373 -31.30 -10.27 -0.04
CA LEU A 373 -32.04 -9.33 0.83
C LEU A 373 -32.78 -8.21 0.05
N LYS A 374 -33.92 -7.80 0.64
CA LYS A 374 -34.93 -6.87 0.13
C LYS A 374 -34.44 -5.42 0.01
N LEU A 375 -34.83 -4.75 -1.08
CA LEU A 375 -34.57 -3.32 -1.33
C LEU A 375 -35.58 -2.41 -0.62
N SER A 376 -35.10 -1.22 -0.22
CA SER A 376 -35.88 -0.10 0.32
C SER A 376 -35.68 1.18 -0.54
N PRO A 377 -36.48 2.24 -0.34
CA PRO A 377 -36.90 3.16 -1.40
C PRO A 377 -35.82 4.18 -1.81
N ARG A 378 -35.20 3.99 -3.00
CA ARG A 378 -34.16 4.87 -3.58
C ARG A 378 -34.50 5.46 -4.97
N ARG A 379 -35.77 5.80 -5.24
CA ARG A 379 -36.15 6.52 -6.48
C ARG A 379 -35.50 7.91 -6.58
N LEU A 380 -35.33 8.62 -5.45
CA LEU A 380 -34.86 10.01 -5.43
C LEU A 380 -33.38 10.21 -5.82
N MET A 381 -32.49 9.27 -5.48
CA MET A 381 -31.06 9.36 -5.84
C MET A 381 -30.81 9.05 -7.31
N ARG A 382 -31.53 8.06 -7.84
CA ARG A 382 -31.50 7.75 -9.28
C ARG A 382 -31.96 8.96 -10.09
N ASP A 383 -33.10 9.56 -9.73
CA ASP A 383 -33.65 10.70 -10.44
C ASP A 383 -32.78 11.96 -10.29
N PHE A 384 -31.91 12.06 -9.26
CA PHE A 384 -30.91 13.12 -9.15
C PHE A 384 -29.78 12.94 -10.18
N TYR A 385 -29.16 11.76 -10.23
CA TYR A 385 -28.04 11.50 -11.15
C TYR A 385 -28.49 11.52 -12.61
N ILE A 386 -29.68 11.02 -12.93
CA ILE A 386 -30.24 11.10 -14.28
C ILE A 386 -30.42 12.56 -14.69
N ARG A 387 -31.04 13.39 -13.84
CA ARG A 387 -31.25 14.82 -14.15
C ARG A 387 -29.95 15.62 -14.27
N ASP A 388 -28.94 15.36 -13.44
CA ASP A 388 -27.63 16.02 -13.60
C ASP A 388 -26.91 15.57 -14.89
N ALA A 389 -27.03 14.29 -15.27
CA ALA A 389 -26.49 13.79 -16.53
C ALA A 389 -27.19 14.40 -17.76
N GLU A 390 -28.53 14.50 -17.73
CA GLU A 390 -29.34 15.20 -18.76
C GLU A 390 -28.92 16.68 -18.87
N GLN A 391 -28.82 17.41 -17.74
CA GLN A 391 -28.47 18.83 -17.73
C GLN A 391 -27.07 19.14 -18.28
N ARG A 392 -26.15 18.19 -18.19
CA ARG A 392 -24.79 18.33 -18.70
C ARG A 392 -24.61 17.80 -20.14
N GLY A 393 -25.68 17.36 -20.80
CA GLY A 393 -25.64 16.87 -22.18
C GLY A 393 -25.05 15.46 -22.31
N TYR A 394 -25.11 14.67 -21.24
CA TYR A 394 -24.58 13.31 -21.20
C TYR A 394 -25.67 12.25 -21.34
N ILE A 395 -26.91 12.55 -21.71
CA ILE A 395 -27.98 11.60 -22.10
C ILE A 395 -28.87 12.34 -23.11
N ASP A 396 -29.27 11.67 -24.20
CA ASP A 396 -30.21 12.21 -25.19
C ASP A 396 -31.67 12.01 -24.75
#